data_AF-A0A7L5T7Y4-F1
#
_entry.id   AF-A0A7L5T7Y4-F1
#
_cell.length_a   1.000
_cell.length_b   1.000
_cell.length_c   1.000
_cell.angle_alpha   90.00
_cell.angle_beta   90.00
_cell.angle_gamma   90.00
#
_symmetry.space_group_name_H-M   'P 1'
#
loop_
_entity.id
_entity.type
_entity.pdbx_description
1 polymer ?
#
loop_
_entity_poly.entity_id
_entity_poly.type
_entity_poly.pdbx_seq_one_letter_code
_entity_poly.pdbx_strand_id
1 'polypeptide(L)'
;MVLYTDHLEESREFYTALGLPFVREQHGSGPVHYSTTLPDGMVIELYPATAKRPASSARLGFTVDGQTLTPPLASGRHVVKDPDGRMIELYAA
;
A
#
# COMPACT_ATOMS: atom_id res chain seq x y z
N MET A 1 1.25 -10.61 -1.57
CA MET A 1 2.45 -9.81 -1.88
C MET A 1 2.90 -9.13 -0.60
N VAL A 2 4.19 -9.15 -0.30
CA VAL A 2 4.75 -8.49 0.89
C VAL A 2 5.60 -7.31 0.44
N LEU A 3 5.36 -6.13 1.04
CA LEU A 3 6.20 -4.95 0.91
C LEU A 3 6.87 -4.69 2.26
N TYR A 4 8.20 -4.62 2.27
CA TYR A 4 8.95 -4.12 3.41
C TYR A 4 9.06 -2.60 3.29
N THR A 5 8.78 -1.88 4.35
CA THR A 5 8.74 -0.40 4.36
C THR A 5 9.51 0.16 5.55
N ASP A 6 10.24 1.25 5.34
CA ASP A 6 10.86 2.01 6.43
C ASP A 6 9.83 2.90 7.16
N HIS A 7 8.62 3.01 6.61
CA HIS A 7 7.57 3.96 6.97
C HIS A 7 6.22 3.22 7.18
N LEU A 8 6.15 2.32 8.16
CA LEU A 8 5.04 1.36 8.30
C LEU A 8 3.66 2.03 8.44
N GLU A 9 3.53 2.99 9.36
CA GLU A 9 2.26 3.68 9.60
C GLU A 9 1.89 4.62 8.45
N GLU A 10 2.85 5.37 7.92
CA GLU A 10 2.62 6.26 6.78
C GLU A 10 2.23 5.46 5.53
N SER A 11 2.81 4.28 5.33
CA SER A 11 2.43 3.39 4.23
C SER A 11 1.02 2.84 4.44
N ARG A 12 0.67 2.42 5.66
CA ARG A 12 -0.71 2.01 6.00
C ARG A 12 -1.69 3.14 5.66
N GLU A 13 -1.41 4.37 6.09
CA GLU A 13 -2.27 5.53 5.83
C GLU A 13 -2.38 5.85 4.34
N PHE A 14 -1.26 5.86 3.63
CA PHE A 14 -1.21 6.10 2.19
C PHE A 14 -2.08 5.10 1.42
N TYR A 15 -1.88 3.79 1.62
CA TYR A 15 -2.64 2.79 0.89
C TYR A 15 -4.10 2.70 1.35
N THR A 16 -4.39 3.01 2.63
CA THR A 16 -5.76 3.14 3.11
C THR A 16 -6.49 4.30 2.44
N ALA A 17 -5.81 5.43 2.22
CA ALA A 17 -6.38 6.57 1.50
C ALA A 17 -6.68 6.25 0.03
N LEU A 18 -6.04 5.24 -0.57
CA LEU A 18 -6.36 4.70 -1.89
C LEU A 18 -7.55 3.72 -1.89
N GLY A 19 -8.19 3.51 -0.73
CA GLY A 19 -9.33 2.61 -0.58
C GLY A 19 -8.97 1.17 -0.17
N LEU A 20 -7.73 0.90 0.23
CA LEU A 20 -7.29 -0.42 0.69
C LEU A 20 -7.37 -0.53 2.22
N PRO A 21 -8.38 -1.18 2.81
CA PRO A 21 -8.52 -1.24 4.25
C PRO A 21 -7.47 -2.18 4.84
N PHE A 22 -6.41 -1.61 5.43
CA PHE A 22 -5.37 -2.37 6.11
C PHE A 22 -5.75 -2.69 7.56
N VAL A 23 -5.58 -3.94 7.96
CA VAL A 23 -5.82 -4.46 9.30
C VAL A 23 -4.50 -4.75 9.97
N ARG A 24 -4.37 -4.40 11.25
CA ARG A 24 -3.18 -4.66 12.07
C ARG A 24 -3.10 -6.14 12.41
N GLU A 25 -1.95 -6.74 12.12
CA GLU A 25 -1.68 -8.17 12.32
C GLU A 25 -0.38 -8.37 13.12
N GLN A 26 -0.31 -9.49 13.84
CA GLN A 26 0.93 -9.94 14.49
C GLN A 26 0.90 -11.46 14.68
N HIS A 27 1.89 -12.15 14.10
CA HIS A 27 1.98 -13.60 14.19
C HIS A 27 3.02 -14.02 15.23
N GLY A 28 2.56 -14.60 16.34
CA GLY A 28 3.45 -15.01 17.44
C GLY A 28 4.32 -13.86 17.94
N SER A 29 5.63 -14.08 18.02
CA SER A 29 6.63 -13.06 18.37
C SER A 29 7.15 -12.27 17.16
N GLY A 30 6.50 -12.38 16.00
CA GLY A 30 6.84 -11.63 14.79
C GLY A 30 6.56 -10.14 14.93
N PRO A 31 7.07 -9.32 13.99
CA PRO A 31 6.79 -7.90 13.97
C PRO A 31 5.29 -7.66 13.75
N VAL A 32 4.81 -6.56 14.32
CA VAL A 32 3.54 -5.98 13.93
C VAL A 32 3.63 -5.58 12.47
N HIS A 33 2.59 -5.88 11.71
CA HIS A 33 2.49 -5.56 10.30
C HIS A 33 1.02 -5.28 9.97
N TYR A 34 0.77 -4.89 8.73
CA TYR A 34 -0.58 -4.66 8.24
C TYR A 34 -0.87 -5.54 7.05
N SER A 35 -2.10 -6.05 6.95
CA SER A 35 -2.55 -6.81 5.78
C SER A 35 -3.88 -6.29 5.23
N THR A 36 -4.10 -6.47 3.94
CA THR A 36 -5.39 -6.24 3.29
C THR A 36 -5.62 -7.33 2.24
N THR A 37 -6.88 -7.67 1.98
CA THR A 37 -7.27 -8.64 0.97
C THR A 37 -8.10 -7.94 -0.09
N LEU A 38 -7.64 -8.01 -1.34
CA LEU A 38 -8.35 -7.45 -2.48
C LEU A 38 -9.58 -8.30 -2.85
N PRO A 39 -10.55 -7.77 -3.61
CA PRO A 39 -11.77 -8.51 -3.97
C PRO A 39 -11.53 -9.83 -4.72
N ASP A 40 -10.40 -9.97 -5.42
CA ASP A 40 -10.00 -11.18 -6.14
C ASP A 40 -9.25 -12.21 -5.25
N GLY A 41 -9.10 -11.91 -3.96
CA GLY A 41 -8.42 -12.75 -2.98
C GLY A 41 -6.91 -12.51 -2.87
N MET A 42 -6.33 -11.59 -3.65
CA MET A 42 -4.93 -11.23 -3.47
C MET A 42 -4.70 -10.53 -2.13
N VAL A 43 -3.81 -11.09 -1.31
CA VAL A 43 -3.39 -10.48 -0.05
C VAL A 43 -2.19 -9.56 -0.31
N ILE A 44 -2.21 -8.35 0.27
CA ILE A 44 -1.07 -7.43 0.32
C ILE A 44 -0.73 -7.19 1.79
N GLU A 45 0.56 -7.28 2.13
CA GLU A 45 1.08 -7.07 3.47
C GLU A 45 2.15 -5.98 3.49
N LEU A 46 2.11 -5.11 4.50
CA LEU A 46 3.12 -4.10 4.80
C LEU A 46 3.86 -4.53 6.06
N TYR A 47 5.14 -4.86 5.92
CA TYR A 47 6.02 -5.24 7.04
C TYR A 47 7.07 -4.15 7.30
N PRO A 48 7.48 -3.94 8.57
CA PRO A 48 8.60 -3.05 8.86
C PRO A 48 9.89 -3.62 8.24
N ALA A 49 10.62 -2.76 7.54
CA ALA A 49 11.93 -3.08 7.01
C ALA A 49 12.95 -3.24 8.15
N THR A 50 13.99 -4.03 7.88
CA THR A 50 15.10 -4.27 8.80
C THR A 50 16.40 -4.37 8.02
N ALA A 51 17.55 -4.34 8.70
CA ALA A 51 18.85 -4.55 8.04
C ALA A 51 18.94 -5.87 7.25
N LYS A 52 18.20 -6.91 7.64
CA LYS A 52 18.15 -8.20 6.92
C LYS A 52 17.07 -8.25 5.83
N ARG A 53 16.11 -7.34 5.88
CA ARG A 53 14.95 -7.25 4.97
C ARG A 53 14.73 -5.78 4.63
N PRO A 54 15.53 -5.20 3.72
CA PRO A 54 15.46 -3.79 3.40
C PRO A 54 14.12 -3.44 2.74
N ALA A 55 13.80 -2.16 2.68
CA ALA A 55 12.60 -1.68 2.01
C ALA A 55 12.52 -2.22 0.57
N SER A 56 11.33 -2.70 0.20
CA SER A 56 11.09 -3.29 -1.12
C SER A 56 11.26 -2.22 -2.21
N SER A 57 11.88 -2.59 -3.33
CA SER A 57 11.80 -1.80 -4.57
C SER A 57 10.74 -2.41 -5.47
N ALA A 58 9.65 -1.68 -5.71
CA ALA A 58 8.54 -2.14 -6.53
C ALA A 58 7.86 -0.97 -7.24
N ARG A 59 7.13 -1.30 -8.30
CA ARG A 59 6.18 -0.41 -8.96
C ARG A 59 4.83 -1.12 -9.00
N LEU A 60 3.79 -0.45 -8.51
CA LEU A 60 2.47 -1.04 -8.32
C LEU A 60 1.43 -0.25 -9.11
N GLY A 61 0.40 -0.93 -9.62
CA GLY A 61 -0.73 -0.33 -10.30
C GLY A 61 -2.03 -0.71 -9.61
N PHE A 62 -2.90 0.27 -9.36
CA PHE A 62 -4.22 0.06 -8.79
C PHE A 62 -5.30 0.69 -9.67
N THR A 63 -6.38 -0.04 -9.91
CA THR A 63 -7.63 0.55 -10.37
C THR A 63 -8.36 1.10 -9.15
N VAL A 64 -8.73 2.37 -9.19
CA VAL A 64 -9.36 3.08 -8.07
C VAL A 64 -10.60 3.83 -8.54
N ASP A 65 -11.57 4.02 -7.64
CA ASP A 65 -12.63 5.00 -7.85
C ASP A 65 -12.08 6.38 -7.51
N GLY A 66 -11.70 7.14 -8.55
CA GLY A 66 -11.06 8.45 -8.38
C GLY A 66 -11.92 9.45 -7.62
N GLN A 67 -13.24 9.32 -7.64
CA GLN A 67 -14.16 10.26 -6.97
C GLN A 67 -14.22 10.06 -5.46
N THR A 68 -13.86 8.87 -4.98
CA THR A 68 -13.83 8.55 -3.54
C THR A 68 -12.54 9.00 -2.84
N LEU A 69 -11.51 9.36 -3.61
CA LEU A 69 -10.23 9.81 -3.08
C LEU A 69 -10.29 11.26 -2.60
N THR A 70 -9.36 11.63 -1.70
CA THR A 70 -9.22 13.00 -1.21
C THR A 70 -7.79 13.51 -1.45
N PRO A 71 -7.59 14.51 -2.32
CA PRO A 71 -8.58 15.09 -3.23
C PRO A 71 -9.04 14.07 -4.30
N PRO A 72 -10.21 14.28 -4.92
CA PRO A 72 -10.65 13.42 -6.03
C PRO A 72 -9.69 13.46 -7.21
N LEU A 73 -9.53 12.32 -7.89
CA LEU A 73 -8.76 12.20 -9.12
C LEU A 73 -9.70 12.23 -10.34
N ALA A 74 -9.31 13.01 -11.36
CA ALA A 74 -9.96 12.92 -12.68
C ALA A 74 -9.72 11.55 -13.30
N SER A 75 -10.64 11.09 -14.16
CA SER A 75 -10.48 9.81 -14.87
C SER A 75 -9.18 9.78 -15.68
N GLY A 76 -8.51 8.62 -15.69
CA GLY A 76 -7.24 8.41 -16.40
C GLY A 76 -6.11 7.88 -15.52
N ARG A 77 -4.88 8.01 -16.03
CA ARG A 77 -3.67 7.48 -15.39
C ARG A 77 -2.94 8.57 -14.62
N HIS A 78 -2.71 8.32 -13.34
CA HIS A 78 -1.91 9.17 -12.44
C HIS A 78 -0.72 8.38 -11.92
N VAL A 79 0.36 9.08 -11.60
CA VAL A 79 1.55 8.47 -11.00
C VAL A 79 1.94 9.27 -9.78
N VAL A 80 1.98 8.59 -8.64
CA VAL A 80 2.36 9.16 -7.35
C VAL A 80 3.51 8.36 -6.73
N LYS A 81 4.06 8.86 -5.63
CA LYS A 81 5.04 8.13 -4.82
C LYS A 81 4.43 7.73 -3.49
N ASP A 82 4.68 6.50 -3.06
CA ASP A 82 4.40 6.08 -1.69
C ASP A 82 5.47 6.64 -0.72
N PRO A 83 5.35 6.43 0.60
CA PRO A 83 6.31 6.94 1.60
C PRO A 83 7.75 6.48 1.41
N ASP A 84 7.98 5.28 0.86
CA ASP A 84 9.34 4.80 0.54
C ASP A 84 9.81 5.26 -0.86
N GLY A 85 9.03 6.09 -1.54
CA GLY A 85 9.35 6.63 -2.86
C GLY A 85 9.05 5.67 -4.02
N ARG A 86 8.32 4.58 -3.79
CA ARG A 86 7.91 3.65 -4.85
C ARG A 86 6.94 4.33 -5.79
N MET A 87 7.05 4.02 -7.08
CA MET A 87 6.13 4.56 -8.08
C MET A 87 4.81 3.78 -8.03
N ILE A 88 3.71 4.49 -7.77
CA ILE A 88 2.36 3.94 -7.73
C ILE A 88 1.55 4.53 -8.89
N GLU A 89 1.06 3.67 -9.76
CA GLU A 89 0.17 4.03 -10.86
C GLU A 89 -1.28 3.87 -10.41
N LEU A 90 -2.05 4.94 -10.54
CA LEU A 90 -3.48 4.94 -10.25
C LEU A 90 -4.24 5.07 -11.56
N TYR A 91 -5.10 4.10 -11.85
CA TYR A 91 -6.02 4.12 -12.97
C TYR A 91 -7.40 4.46 -12.42
N ALA A 92 -7.71 5.76 -12.40
CA ALA A 92 -8.98 6.28 -11.94
C ALA A 92 -10.04 6.10 -13.04
N ALA A 93 -11.11 5.38 -12.74
CA ALA A 93 -12.29 5.30 -13.60
C ALA A 93 -13.23 6.48 -13.32
#